data_AF-X0Y5F1-F1
#
_entry.id   AF-X0Y5F1-F1
#
_cell.length_a   1.000
_cell.length_b   1.000
_cell.length_c   1.000
_cell.angle_alpha   90.00
_cell.angle_beta   90.00
_cell.angle_gamma   90.00
#
_symmetry.space_group_name_H-M   'P 1'
#
loop_
_entity.id
_entity.type
_entity.pdbx_description
1 polymer ?
#
loop_
_entity_poly.entity_id
_entity_poly.type
_entity_poly.pdbx_seq_one_letter_code
_entity_poly.pdbx_strand_id
1 'polypeptide(L)'
;CVTVRTGVVGEAYKFTRMGKGLANQKATQADVTPMDISHARQTANLNNWNAPEYTDIFDQAEVNFDEKSELAQTIAKAIGRREDQIIIDVLAGITYATTNDGNADTGRSETVATNFTLALLRSAAAHLDD
;
A
#
# COMPACT_ATOMS: atom_id res chain seq x y z
N CYS A 1 -5.12 11.83 -11.55
CA CYS A 1 -6.56 11.58 -11.31
C CYS A 1 -6.70 10.30 -10.51
N VAL A 2 -7.53 10.29 -9.47
CA VAL A 2 -7.80 9.09 -8.66
C VAL A 2 -9.18 8.57 -9.05
N THR A 3 -9.31 7.26 -9.23
CA THR A 3 -10.61 6.61 -9.50
C THR A 3 -11.03 5.82 -8.27
N VAL A 4 -12.20 6.14 -7.72
CA VAL A 4 -12.76 5.46 -6.53
C VAL A 4 -13.90 4.57 -6.96
N ARG A 5 -13.96 3.35 -6.43
CA ARG A 5 -15.08 2.42 -6.61
C ARG A 5 -15.61 2.01 -5.24
N THR A 6 -16.88 2.30 -4.97
CA THR A 6 -17.59 1.88 -3.76
C THR A 6 -18.56 0.74 -4.06
N GLY A 7 -19.02 0.03 -3.01
CA GLY A 7 -20.00 -1.04 -3.14
C GLY A 7 -19.53 -2.24 -3.95
N VAL A 8 -18.24 -2.58 -3.88
CA VAL A 8 -17.73 -3.81 -4.48
C VAL A 8 -18.35 -5.01 -3.75
N VAL A 9 -18.94 -5.93 -4.51
CA VAL A 9 -19.48 -7.19 -4.01
C VAL A 9 -18.56 -8.31 -4.47
N GLY A 10 -18.14 -9.17 -3.55
CA GLY A 10 -17.21 -10.28 -3.81
C GLY A 10 -15.80 -10.01 -3.29
N GLU A 11 -14.91 -10.97 -3.54
CA GLU A 11 -13.55 -11.02 -2.96
C GLU A 11 -12.57 -10.03 -3.60
N ALA A 12 -12.82 -9.53 -4.81
CA ALA A 12 -11.88 -8.63 -5.47
C ALA A 12 -12.52 -7.69 -6.49
N TYR A 13 -11.88 -6.55 -6.72
CA TYR A 13 -12.19 -5.64 -7.83
C TYR A 13 -10.97 -5.37 -8.70
N LYS A 14 -11.17 -5.32 -10.02
CA LYS A 14 -10.10 -5.10 -11.00
C LYS A 14 -10.23 -3.72 -11.64
N PHE A 15 -9.33 -2.80 -11.29
CA PHE A 15 -9.22 -1.50 -11.92
C PHE A 15 -8.53 -1.62 -13.28
N THR A 16 -9.21 -1.18 -14.33
CA THR A 16 -8.62 -1.10 -15.67
C THR A 16 -7.67 0.08 -15.76
N ARG A 17 -6.43 -0.17 -16.18
CA ARG A 17 -5.41 0.86 -16.43
C ARG A 17 -5.02 0.86 -17.89
N MET A 18 -5.08 2.03 -18.51
CA MET A 18 -4.62 2.28 -19.87
C MET A 18 -3.15 2.68 -19.86
N GLY A 19 -2.38 2.17 -20.82
CA GLY A 19 -1.01 2.60 -21.08
C GLY A 19 -0.95 4.04 -21.58
N LYS A 20 0.22 4.67 -21.40
CA LYS A 20 0.53 5.98 -21.99
C LYS A 20 1.17 5.70 -23.34
N GLY A 21 0.39 5.76 -24.43
CA GLY A 21 0.95 5.61 -25.76
C GLY A 21 1.82 6.80 -26.16
N LEU A 22 2.64 6.65 -27.21
CA LEU A 22 3.47 7.71 -27.79
C LEU A 22 3.02 8.05 -29.21
N ALA A 23 2.94 9.34 -29.53
CA ALA A 23 2.52 9.78 -30.85
C ALA A 23 3.57 9.43 -31.93
N ASN A 24 3.10 8.88 -33.05
CA ASN A 24 3.93 8.58 -34.22
C ASN A 24 4.08 9.83 -35.11
N GLN A 25 5.25 9.98 -35.76
CA GLN A 25 5.46 11.04 -36.76
C GLN A 25 4.71 10.70 -38.06
N LYS A 26 3.99 11.67 -38.63
CA LYS A 26 3.19 11.45 -39.84
C LYS A 26 3.99 11.71 -41.12
N ALA A 27 3.86 10.82 -42.10
CA ALA A 27 4.25 11.05 -43.49
C ALA A 27 3.04 11.51 -44.34
N THR A 28 3.28 12.17 -45.47
CA THR A 28 2.24 12.55 -46.44
C THR A 28 1.79 11.35 -47.28
N GLN A 29 0.48 11.14 -47.40
CA GLN A 29 -0.14 10.03 -48.15
C GLN A 29 0.40 8.64 -47.76
N ALA A 30 0.46 8.35 -46.46
CA ALA A 30 0.87 7.06 -45.92
C ALA A 30 -0.22 6.44 -45.05
N ASP A 31 -0.18 5.12 -44.91
CA ASP A 31 -1.01 4.38 -43.98
C ASP A 31 -0.68 4.74 -42.53
N VAL A 32 -1.69 4.73 -41.65
CA VAL A 32 -1.57 5.12 -40.25
C VAL A 32 -1.31 3.90 -39.38
N THR A 33 -0.13 3.85 -38.75
CA THR A 33 0.16 2.82 -37.73
C THR A 33 -0.44 3.22 -36.38
N PRO A 34 -1.24 2.35 -35.74
CA PRO A 34 -1.76 2.56 -34.39
C PRO A 34 -0.66 2.68 -33.33
N MET A 35 -1.05 3.17 -32.16
CA MET A 35 -0.14 3.44 -31.03
C MET A 35 0.09 2.22 -30.12
N ASP A 36 -0.56 1.08 -30.39
CA ASP A 36 -0.46 -0.16 -29.62
C ASP A 36 -0.50 0.02 -28.09
N ILE A 37 -1.50 0.77 -27.62
CA ILE A 37 -1.66 1.08 -26.19
C ILE A 37 -1.86 -0.21 -25.39
N SER A 38 -0.99 -0.43 -24.40
CA SER A 38 -1.12 -1.56 -23.49
C SER A 38 -2.30 -1.39 -22.53
N HIS A 39 -2.94 -2.50 -22.17
CA HIS A 39 -4.04 -2.53 -21.22
C HIS A 39 -3.65 -3.43 -20.05
N ALA A 40 -3.84 -2.95 -18.83
CA ALA A 40 -3.57 -3.70 -17.62
C ALA A 40 -4.79 -3.69 -16.69
N ARG A 41 -4.84 -4.66 -15.78
CA ARG A 41 -5.82 -4.71 -14.70
C ARG A 41 -5.09 -4.84 -13.38
N GLN A 42 -5.27 -3.85 -12.49
CA GLN A 42 -4.78 -3.91 -11.12
C GLN A 42 -5.89 -4.45 -10.22
N THR A 43 -5.57 -5.46 -9.43
CA THR A 43 -6.56 -6.17 -8.60
C THR A 43 -6.43 -5.71 -7.16
N ALA A 44 -7.53 -5.28 -6.56
CA ALA A 44 -7.66 -5.09 -5.12
C ALA A 44 -8.44 -6.27 -4.55
N ASN A 45 -7.84 -7.00 -3.61
CA ASN A 45 -8.47 -8.13 -2.93
C ASN A 45 -9.04 -7.67 -1.57
N LEU A 46 -10.16 -8.24 -1.18
CA LEU A 46 -10.84 -8.02 0.08
C LEU A 46 -10.57 -9.22 0.99
N ASN A 47 -9.86 -8.98 2.08
CA ASN A 47 -9.55 -10.00 3.08
C ASN A 47 -10.48 -9.86 4.29
N ASN A 48 -10.92 -10.99 4.84
CA ASN A 48 -11.76 -11.03 6.03
C ASN A 48 -10.91 -11.20 7.28
N TRP A 49 -11.01 -10.25 8.22
CA TRP A 49 -10.31 -10.28 9.50
C TRP A 49 -11.30 -10.22 10.66
N ASN A 50 -11.01 -10.92 11.75
CA ASN A 50 -11.76 -10.86 12.99
C ASN A 50 -10.81 -10.56 14.18
N ALA A 51 -11.36 -9.92 15.21
CA ALA A 51 -10.69 -9.67 16.48
C ALA A 51 -11.64 -10.08 17.63
N PRO A 52 -11.86 -11.40 17.82
CA PRO A 52 -12.75 -11.89 18.88
C PRO A 52 -12.08 -11.77 20.26
N GLU A 53 -12.88 -11.51 21.28
CA GLU A 53 -12.46 -11.58 22.68
C GLU A 53 -13.65 -11.96 23.58
N TYR A 54 -13.37 -12.65 24.69
CA TYR A 54 -14.35 -13.04 25.69
C TYR A 54 -14.27 -12.15 26.93
N THR A 55 -15.39 -12.07 27.65
CA THR A 55 -15.50 -11.43 28.97
C THR A 55 -16.33 -12.36 29.84
N ASP A 56 -15.89 -12.59 31.08
CA ASP A 56 -16.69 -13.33 32.05
C ASP A 56 -17.63 -12.37 32.80
N ILE A 57 -18.91 -12.70 32.76
CA ILE A 57 -19.97 -11.91 33.41
C ILE A 57 -19.87 -11.96 34.93
N PHE A 58 -19.27 -13.01 35.50
CA PHE A 58 -19.13 -13.15 36.94
C PHE A 58 -17.92 -12.36 37.46
N ASP A 59 -16.80 -12.38 36.75
CA ASP A 59 -15.60 -11.60 37.10
C ASP A 59 -15.83 -10.09 36.94
N GLN A 60 -16.74 -9.69 36.04
CA GLN A 60 -17.21 -8.32 35.91
C GLN A 60 -17.78 -7.75 37.22
N ALA A 61 -18.30 -8.59 38.13
CA ALA A 61 -18.79 -8.14 39.44
C ALA A 61 -17.67 -7.91 40.46
N GLU A 62 -16.45 -8.40 40.20
CA GLU A 62 -15.28 -8.23 41.07
C GLU A 62 -14.47 -6.97 40.72
N VAL A 63 -14.62 -6.44 39.51
CA VAL A 63 -13.95 -5.22 39.03
C VAL A 63 -14.88 -4.01 39.04
N ASN A 64 -14.31 -2.82 39.28
CA ASN A 64 -15.07 -1.56 39.41
C ASN A 64 -15.21 -0.76 38.10
N PHE A 65 -14.97 -1.38 36.95
CA PHE A 65 -15.07 -0.77 35.62
C PHE A 65 -15.79 -1.72 34.65
N ASP A 66 -16.43 -1.18 33.61
CA ASP A 66 -17.12 -1.98 32.59
C ASP A 66 -16.11 -2.56 31.59
N GLU A 67 -15.77 -3.84 31.78
CA GLU A 67 -14.81 -4.55 30.94
C GLU A 67 -15.29 -4.64 29.49
N LYS A 68 -16.61 -4.75 29.25
CA LYS A 68 -17.16 -4.81 27.88
C LYS A 68 -16.86 -3.54 27.10
N SER A 69 -16.99 -2.39 27.74
CA SER A 69 -16.72 -1.10 27.11
C SER A 69 -15.23 -0.93 26.79
N GLU A 70 -14.35 -1.25 27.74
CA GLU A 70 -12.90 -1.16 27.54
C GLU A 70 -12.40 -2.16 26.48
N LEU A 71 -12.99 -3.35 26.48
CA LEU A 71 -12.67 -4.36 25.53
C LEU A 71 -13.14 -4.00 24.11
N ALA A 72 -14.34 -3.43 23.97
CA ALA A 72 -14.83 -2.95 22.68
C ALA A 72 -13.89 -1.90 22.06
N GLN A 73 -13.36 -0.97 22.87
CA GLN A 73 -12.35 -0.01 22.39
C GLN A 73 -11.06 -0.70 21.96
N THR A 74 -10.62 -1.70 22.71
CA THR A 74 -9.42 -2.46 22.40
C THR A 74 -9.56 -3.24 21.10
N ILE A 75 -10.71 -3.88 20.87
CA ILE A 75 -11.05 -4.58 19.64
C ILE A 75 -11.06 -3.62 18.45
N ALA A 76 -11.69 -2.45 18.58
CA ALA A 76 -11.71 -1.44 17.51
C ALA A 76 -10.28 -1.01 17.11
N LYS A 77 -9.41 -0.77 18.10
CA LYS A 77 -7.99 -0.46 17.87
C LYS A 77 -7.24 -1.64 17.25
N ALA A 78 -7.57 -2.88 17.59
CA ALA A 78 -6.93 -4.07 17.03
C ALA A 78 -7.21 -4.22 15.53
N ILE A 79 -8.44 -3.92 15.08
CA ILE A 79 -8.80 -3.88 13.66
C ILE A 79 -8.01 -2.80 12.92
N GLY A 80 -7.86 -1.60 13.50
CA GLY A 80 -7.02 -0.54 12.91
C GLY A 80 -5.54 -0.96 12.76
N ARG A 81 -4.95 -1.60 13.79
CA ARG A 81 -3.59 -2.14 13.68
C ARG A 81 -3.45 -3.20 12.59
N ARG A 82 -4.50 -3.98 12.35
CA ARG A 82 -4.51 -4.97 11.26
C ARG A 82 -4.49 -4.30 9.89
N GLU A 83 -5.23 -3.22 9.72
CA GLU A 83 -5.19 -2.41 8.49
C GLU A 83 -3.77 -1.88 8.21
N ASP A 84 -3.15 -1.26 9.22
CA ASP A 84 -1.78 -0.74 9.11
C ASP A 84 -0.79 -1.85 8.77
N GLN A 85 -0.90 -3.02 9.42
CA GLN A 85 0.00 -4.14 9.18
C GLN A 85 -0.11 -4.66 7.74
N ILE A 86 -1.32 -4.71 7.15
CA ILE A 86 -1.49 -5.11 5.74
C ILE A 86 -0.72 -4.17 4.81
N ILE A 87 -0.76 -2.87 5.07
CA ILE A 87 -0.04 -1.87 4.27
C ILE A 87 1.47 -2.06 4.44
N ILE A 88 1.95 -2.23 5.67
CA ILE A 88 3.36 -2.42 5.98
C ILE A 88 3.91 -3.70 5.33
N ASP A 89 3.19 -4.82 5.44
CA ASP A 89 3.61 -6.11 4.88
C ASP A 89 3.72 -6.03 3.35
N VAL A 90 2.75 -5.39 2.70
CA VAL A 90 2.80 -5.15 1.25
C VAL A 90 3.99 -4.27 0.90
N LEU A 91 4.21 -3.16 1.64
CA LEU A 91 5.32 -2.25 1.38
C LEU A 91 6.68 -2.93 1.57
N ALA A 92 6.83 -3.75 2.61
CA ALA A 92 8.04 -4.51 2.87
C ALA A 92 8.31 -5.61 1.81
N GLY A 93 7.25 -6.14 1.20
CA GLY A 93 7.34 -7.14 0.13
C GLY A 93 7.55 -6.56 -1.27
N ILE A 94 7.43 -5.24 -1.46
CA ILE A 94 7.71 -4.60 -2.75
C ILE A 94 9.22 -4.65 -3.00
N THR A 95 9.61 -5.31 -4.09
CA THR A 95 10.94 -5.11 -4.67
C THR A 95 10.88 -3.81 -5.46
N TYR A 96 11.60 -2.78 -5.00
CA TYR A 96 11.78 -1.57 -5.78
C TYR A 96 12.42 -1.93 -7.12
N ALA A 97 11.91 -1.36 -8.21
CA ALA A 97 12.49 -1.60 -9.53
C ALA A 97 13.94 -1.13 -9.51
N THR A 98 14.88 -2.02 -9.88
CA THR A 98 16.33 -1.74 -9.98
C THR A 98 16.67 -0.85 -11.17
N THR A 99 15.92 0.23 -11.38
CA THR A 99 16.10 1.18 -12.47
C THR A 99 15.79 2.57 -11.91
N ASN A 100 16.77 3.39 -11.53
CA ASN A 100 17.66 4.09 -12.47
C ASN A 100 19.12 4.30 -12.03
N ASP A 101 19.59 3.72 -10.92
CA ASP A 101 21.01 3.63 -10.64
C ASP A 101 21.40 2.19 -10.34
N GLY A 102 22.61 1.77 -10.67
CA GLY A 102 23.10 0.42 -10.35
C GLY A 102 23.40 0.26 -8.85
N ASN A 103 22.72 0.98 -7.96
CA ASN A 103 22.97 1.01 -6.54
C ASN A 103 21.75 0.47 -5.77
N ALA A 104 21.99 -0.21 -4.66
CA ALA A 104 20.90 -0.72 -3.84
C ALA A 104 20.13 0.46 -3.23
N ASP A 105 18.86 0.57 -3.64
CA ASP A 105 17.89 1.56 -3.24
C ASP A 105 17.85 1.84 -1.71
N THR A 106 17.55 3.09 -1.37
CA THR A 106 17.04 3.59 -0.08
C THR A 106 17.97 3.79 1.12
N GLY A 107 19.29 3.93 1.01
CA GLY A 107 20.07 4.35 2.19
C GLY A 107 19.85 3.42 3.41
N ARG A 108 19.49 2.16 3.16
CA ARG A 108 19.41 1.12 4.17
C ARG A 108 20.82 0.90 4.66
N SER A 109 21.15 1.53 5.78
CA SER A 109 22.37 1.19 6.50
C SER A 109 22.15 -0.17 7.15
N GLU A 110 22.51 -1.25 6.45
CA GLU A 110 22.55 -2.60 7.03
C GLU A 110 23.53 -2.71 8.21
N THR A 111 24.37 -1.69 8.39
CA THR A 111 25.26 -1.56 9.54
C THR A 111 24.75 -0.45 10.45
N VAL A 112 24.30 -0.83 11.65
CA VAL A 112 23.95 0.07 12.76
C VAL A 112 25.23 0.80 13.23
N ALA A 113 25.66 1.82 12.48
CA ALA A 113 26.82 2.63 12.86
C ALA A 113 26.56 4.14 12.74
N THR A 114 25.53 4.58 12.02
CA THR A 114 25.18 6.01 11.94
C THR A 114 23.66 6.22 12.05
N ASN A 115 23.26 7.26 12.79
CA ASN A 115 21.87 7.71 12.94
C ASN A 115 21.33 8.29 11.60
N PHE A 116 20.10 8.83 11.59
CA PHE A 116 19.59 9.66 10.48
C PHE A 116 20.46 10.92 10.28
N THR A 117 21.54 10.78 9.52
CA THR A 117 22.44 11.90 9.21
C THR A 117 21.85 12.78 8.11
N LEU A 118 22.19 14.06 8.12
CA LEU A 118 21.78 15.00 7.06
C LEU A 118 22.22 14.53 5.66
N ALA A 119 23.33 13.80 5.56
CA ALA A 119 23.80 13.21 4.30
C ALA A 119 22.82 12.15 3.78
N LEU A 120 22.35 11.25 4.67
CA LEU A 120 21.35 10.22 4.34
C LEU A 120 20.00 10.83 3.94
N LEU A 121 19.57 11.88 4.64
CA LEU A 121 18.35 12.62 4.29
C LEU A 121 18.45 13.30 2.92
N ARG A 122 19.59 13.89 2.58
CA ARG A 122 19.82 14.54 1.28
C ARG A 122 19.88 13.53 0.14
N SER A 123 20.51 12.37 0.34
CA SER A 123 20.54 11.32 -0.69
C SER A 123 19.14 10.77 -0.94
N ALA A 124 18.33 10.56 0.10
CA ALA A 124 16.94 10.14 -0.06
C ALA A 124 16.10 11.20 -0.79
N ALA A 125 16.28 12.48 -0.45
CA ALA A 125 15.57 13.59 -1.12
C ALA A 125 15.89 13.68 -2.62
N ALA A 126 17.15 13.46 -3.01
CA ALA A 126 17.55 13.49 -4.42
C ALA A 126 16.80 12.46 -5.30
N HIS A 127 16.37 11.31 -4.74
CA HIS A 127 15.61 10.30 -5.49
C HIS A 127 14.16 10.75 -5.80
N LEU A 128 13.67 11.82 -5.15
CA LEU A 128 12.34 12.37 -5.39
C LEU A 128 12.33 13.50 -6.43
N ASP A 129 13.50 14.04 -6.76
CA ASP A 129 13.67 15.21 -7.64
C ASP A 129 13.96 14.83 -9.11
N ASP A 130 14.05 13.54 -9.44
CA ASP A 130 14.19 12.96 -10.79
C ASP A 130 12.82 12.75 -11.49
#